data_AF-A0A061FMI1-F1
#
_entry.id   AF-A0A061FMI1-F1
#
_cell.length_a   1.000
_cell.length_b   1.000
_cell.length_c   1.000
_cell.angle_alpha   90.00
_cell.angle_beta   90.00
_cell.angle_gamma   90.00
#
_symmetry.space_group_name_H-M   'P 1'
#
loop_
_entity.id
_entity.type
_entity.pdbx_description
1 polymer ?
#
loop_
_entity_poly.entity_id
_entity_poly.type
_entity_poly.pdbx_seq_one_letter_code
_entity_poly.pdbx_strand_id
1 'polypeptide(L)'
;MVESSQNLWIGRENRVEQVKRLYPPSFIRNFRKEEPDVKRDYILILIIHSTEGIDPPSQYPGVTSRNYRVFASIQPGTQYLTEEAGGYPDVIWNERFDIPLKNRVPLQSNFLSLEVIRVPSKCDPGPSRGVVVVGRAKVPFPKEIGKRQCNRLGLARFVEGAVLGEGHITVSMILVENLRHTAELVGN
;
A
#
# COMPACT_ATOMS: atom_id res chain seq x y z
N MET A 1 11.35 -36.56 73.24
CA MET A 1 11.95 -36.48 71.88
C MET A 1 10.82 -36.10 70.95
N VAL A 2 10.75 -34.84 70.49
CA VAL A 2 11.29 -34.35 69.19
C VAL A 2 10.43 -34.95 68.07
N GLU A 3 9.66 -34.28 67.20
CA GLU A 3 9.57 -32.95 66.56
C GLU A 3 8.08 -32.80 66.10
N SER A 4 7.36 -31.68 66.20
CA SER A 4 7.57 -30.34 65.63
C SER A 4 7.58 -30.27 64.09
N SER A 5 6.43 -30.49 63.44
CA SER A 5 6.21 -30.02 62.06
C SER A 5 5.30 -28.80 62.07
N GLN A 6 5.91 -27.64 62.31
CA GLN A 6 5.29 -26.33 62.16
C GLN A 6 5.18 -25.96 60.67
N ASN A 7 3.98 -25.48 60.34
CA ASN A 7 3.62 -24.61 59.23
C ASN A 7 4.79 -23.86 58.55
N LEU A 8 5.06 -24.19 57.29
CA LEU A 8 5.85 -23.36 56.38
C LEU A 8 4.89 -22.58 55.46
N TRP A 9 4.28 -21.52 55.99
CA TRP A 9 3.69 -20.47 55.17
C TRP A 9 4.83 -19.60 54.63
N ILE A 10 5.33 -19.89 53.43
CA ILE A 10 6.12 -18.92 52.67
C ILE A 10 5.21 -18.37 51.58
N GLY A 11 4.74 -17.15 51.84
CA GLY A 11 3.90 -16.41 50.94
C GLY A 11 4.52 -16.30 49.55
N ARG A 12 3.72 -16.57 48.53
CA ARG A 12 3.96 -16.09 47.16
C ARG A 12 3.86 -14.57 47.19
N GLU A 13 4.93 -13.92 47.63
CA GLU A 13 5.06 -12.48 47.53
C GLU A 13 5.10 -12.13 46.04
N ASN A 14 4.12 -11.33 45.61
CA ASN A 14 3.95 -10.93 44.22
C ASN A 14 5.25 -10.34 43.67
N ARG A 15 5.78 -10.92 42.60
CA ARG A 15 6.96 -10.42 41.87
C ARG A 15 6.82 -8.94 41.46
N VAL A 16 5.58 -8.46 41.37
CA VAL A 16 5.21 -7.06 41.07
C VAL A 16 5.50 -6.11 42.24
N GLU A 17 5.35 -6.56 43.49
CA GLU A 17 5.65 -5.76 44.69
C GLU A 17 7.16 -5.53 44.84
N GLN A 18 7.98 -6.55 44.52
CA GLN A 18 9.44 -6.43 44.58
C GLN A 18 9.98 -5.45 43.54
N VAL A 19 9.40 -5.38 42.34
CA VAL A 19 9.83 -4.44 41.28
C VAL A 19 9.47 -2.99 41.66
N LYS A 20 8.36 -2.77 42.36
CA LYS A 20 7.94 -1.42 42.84
C LYS A 20 8.85 -0.85 43.93
N ARG A 21 9.52 -1.70 44.72
CA ARG A 21 10.43 -1.25 45.80
C ARG A 21 11.82 -0.86 45.30
N LEU A 22 12.21 -1.30 44.11
CA LEU A 22 13.58 -1.16 43.60
C LEU A 22 13.79 0.03 42.64
N TYR A 23 12.74 0.72 42.21
CA TYR A 23 12.86 1.84 41.26
C TYR A 23 11.94 3.01 41.62
N PRO A 24 12.41 4.27 41.48
CA PRO A 24 11.60 5.45 41.75
C PRO A 24 10.38 5.54 40.80
N PRO A 25 9.28 6.22 41.21
CA PRO A 25 8.00 6.25 40.48
C PRO A 25 8.07 6.75 39.03
N SER A 26 9.18 7.38 38.62
CA SER A 26 9.43 7.86 37.27
C SER A 26 9.85 6.77 36.27
N PHE A 27 10.05 5.52 36.71
CA PHE A 27 10.54 4.42 35.86
C PHE A 27 9.50 3.30 35.61
N ILE A 28 8.23 3.51 35.94
CA ILE A 28 7.16 2.61 35.50
C ILE A 28 6.70 3.09 34.12
N ARG A 29 7.42 2.67 33.06
CA ARG A 29 6.83 2.70 31.72
C ARG A 29 5.60 1.81 31.76
N ASN A 30 4.45 2.37 31.38
CA ASN A 30 3.23 1.62 31.14
C ASN A 30 3.57 0.44 30.22
N PHE A 31 3.70 -0.77 30.78
CA PHE A 31 3.63 -2.00 30.02
C PHE A 31 2.19 -2.09 29.52
N ARG A 32 1.95 -1.39 28.40
CA ARG A 32 0.77 -1.61 27.59
C ARG A 32 0.85 -3.09 27.22
N LYS A 33 -0.12 -3.86 27.72
CA LYS A 33 -0.30 -5.26 27.39
C LYS A 33 -0.37 -5.32 25.86
N GLU A 34 0.71 -5.74 25.21
CA GLU A 34 0.67 -6.02 23.77
C GLU A 34 -0.29 -7.20 23.62
N GLU A 35 -1.50 -6.92 23.12
CA GLU A 35 -2.41 -7.97 22.70
C GLU A 35 -1.70 -8.82 21.63
N PRO A 36 -1.95 -10.14 21.61
CA PRO A 36 -1.29 -11.04 20.67
C PRO A 36 -1.42 -10.51 19.23
N ASP A 37 -0.32 -10.57 18.46
CA ASP A 37 -0.20 -10.18 17.05
C ASP A 37 -1.16 -11.03 16.19
N VAL A 38 -2.46 -10.69 16.22
CA VAL A 38 -3.47 -11.29 15.35
C VAL A 38 -3.10 -10.86 13.94
N LYS A 39 -2.56 -11.80 13.16
CA LYS A 39 -2.30 -11.61 11.73
C LYS A 39 -3.60 -11.28 11.02
N ARG A 40 -3.84 -9.99 10.83
CA ARG A 40 -4.95 -9.50 9.99
C ARG A 40 -4.46 -9.41 8.57
N ASP A 41 -5.10 -10.15 7.69
CA ASP A 41 -4.94 -9.98 6.26
C ASP A 41 -5.87 -8.85 5.79
N TYR A 42 -5.36 -8.03 4.87
CA TYR A 42 -6.13 -6.93 4.29
C TYR A 42 -6.19 -7.07 2.77
N ILE A 43 -7.19 -6.46 2.15
CA ILE A 43 -7.28 -6.27 0.70
C ILE A 43 -7.33 -4.77 0.44
N LEU A 44 -6.42 -4.29 -0.41
CA LEU A 44 -6.50 -2.96 -1.00
C LEU A 44 -7.31 -3.06 -2.27
N ILE A 45 -8.51 -2.48 -2.27
CA ILE A 45 -9.29 -2.30 -3.48
C ILE A 45 -8.84 -1.00 -4.11
N LEU A 46 -8.29 -1.08 -5.32
CA LEU A 46 -7.86 0.04 -6.15
C LEU A 46 -8.81 0.18 -7.34
N ILE A 47 -9.21 1.40 -7.65
CA ILE A 47 -9.93 1.73 -8.89
C ILE A 47 -9.13 2.82 -9.62
N ILE A 48 -8.73 2.55 -10.85
CA ILE A 48 -8.06 3.49 -11.74
C ILE A 48 -9.12 4.09 -12.66
N HIS A 49 -9.47 5.37 -12.46
CA HIS A 49 -10.56 6.00 -13.20
C HIS A 49 -10.09 6.53 -14.54
N SER A 50 -9.20 7.52 -14.50
CA SER A 50 -8.81 8.27 -15.69
C SER A 50 -7.49 9.01 -15.50
N THR A 51 -6.94 9.49 -16.61
CA THR A 51 -5.89 10.50 -16.67
C THR A 51 -6.37 11.71 -17.42
N GLU A 52 -5.75 12.86 -17.16
CA GLU A 52 -6.02 14.11 -17.86
C GLU A 52 -4.74 14.89 -18.16
N GLY A 53 -4.72 15.57 -19.30
CA GLY A 53 -3.61 16.46 -19.68
C GLY A 53 -2.27 15.76 -19.87
N ILE A 54 -2.27 14.47 -20.21
CA ILE A 54 -1.03 13.69 -20.39
C ILE A 54 -0.52 13.83 -21.82
N ASP A 55 0.82 13.84 -22.01
CA ASP A 55 1.47 13.68 -23.32
C ASP A 55 1.01 14.70 -24.40
N PRO A 56 1.05 16.03 -24.14
CA PRO A 56 0.51 17.01 -25.08
C PRO A 56 1.27 17.05 -26.43
N PRO A 57 0.59 17.17 -27.60
CA PRO A 57 1.22 17.22 -28.92
C PRO A 57 2.20 18.37 -29.08
N SER A 58 2.01 19.47 -28.37
CA SER A 58 2.97 20.59 -28.36
C SER A 58 4.34 20.18 -27.83
N GLN A 59 4.39 19.23 -26.90
CA GLN A 59 5.64 18.70 -26.33
C GLN A 59 6.10 17.43 -27.05
N TYR A 60 5.15 16.62 -27.55
CA TYR A 60 5.42 15.32 -28.16
C TYR A 60 4.77 15.19 -29.56
N PRO A 61 5.18 16.00 -30.54
CA PRO A 61 4.55 16.05 -31.87
C PRO A 61 4.79 14.80 -32.71
N GLY A 62 5.84 14.03 -32.44
CA GLY A 62 6.16 12.78 -33.15
C GLY A 62 5.34 11.56 -32.71
N VAL A 63 4.42 11.72 -31.75
CA VAL A 63 3.64 10.62 -31.19
C VAL A 63 2.35 10.45 -31.97
N THR A 64 2.31 9.42 -32.82
CA THR A 64 1.19 9.14 -33.72
C THR A 64 0.15 8.19 -33.13
N SER A 65 0.55 7.32 -32.20
CA SER A 65 -0.36 6.42 -31.48
C SER A 65 -0.34 6.69 -29.98
N ARG A 66 -1.53 6.79 -29.39
CA ARG A 66 -1.76 7.22 -28.01
C ARG A 66 -2.66 6.22 -27.29
N ASN A 67 -2.12 5.01 -27.16
CA ASN A 67 -2.68 3.96 -26.34
C ASN A 67 -1.89 3.84 -25.05
N TYR A 68 -2.60 3.73 -23.93
CA TYR A 68 -2.01 3.81 -22.62
C TYR A 68 -2.46 2.65 -21.73
N ARG A 69 -1.60 2.34 -20.76
CA ARG A 69 -1.90 1.47 -19.63
C ARG A 69 -1.38 2.09 -18.35
N VAL A 70 -1.93 1.67 -17.21
CA VAL A 70 -1.41 2.05 -15.90
C VAL A 70 -0.85 0.83 -15.19
N PHE A 71 0.42 0.92 -14.80
CA PHE A 71 1.04 -0.01 -13.87
C PHE A 71 0.84 0.46 -12.44
N ALA A 72 0.27 -0.40 -11.60
CA ALA A 72 0.19 -0.21 -10.17
C ALA A 72 1.04 -1.25 -9.44
N SER A 73 1.85 -0.83 -8.46
CA SER A 73 2.72 -1.72 -7.69
C SER A 73 2.89 -1.25 -6.25
N ILE A 74 2.95 -2.21 -5.31
CA ILE A 74 3.14 -1.96 -3.87
C ILE A 74 4.58 -2.25 -3.45
N GLN A 75 5.17 -3.28 -4.05
CA GLN A 75 6.57 -3.68 -3.89
C GLN A 75 7.12 -4.06 -5.27
N PRO A 76 8.45 -3.98 -5.47
CA PRO A 76 9.08 -4.51 -6.67
C PRO A 76 8.66 -5.96 -6.91
N GLY A 77 8.21 -6.28 -8.14
CA GLY A 77 7.84 -7.63 -8.54
C GLY A 77 6.35 -8.00 -8.41
N THR A 78 5.52 -7.17 -7.75
CA THR A 78 4.05 -7.31 -7.83
C THR A 78 3.47 -6.16 -8.64
N GLN A 79 2.89 -6.49 -9.79
CA GLN A 79 2.36 -5.51 -10.75
C GLN A 79 0.92 -5.84 -11.12
N TYR A 80 0.11 -4.80 -11.16
CA TYR A 80 -1.25 -4.79 -11.68
C TYR A 80 -1.27 -3.85 -12.87
N LEU A 81 -1.86 -4.29 -13.98
CA LEU A 81 -1.83 -3.57 -15.25
C LEU A 81 -3.26 -3.43 -15.74
N THR A 82 -3.63 -2.22 -16.13
CA THR A 82 -4.92 -2.00 -16.79
C THR A 82 -4.94 -2.59 -18.20
N GLU A 83 -6.13 -2.78 -18.72
CA GLU A 83 -6.33 -2.93 -20.15
C GLU A 83 -5.81 -1.70 -20.92
N GLU A 84 -5.55 -1.92 -22.19
CA GLU A 84 -5.12 -0.87 -23.11
C GLU A 84 -6.29 0.04 -23.44
N ALA A 85 -6.11 1.35 -23.24
CA ALA A 85 -7.11 2.35 -23.58
C ALA A 85 -6.46 3.45 -24.44
N GLY A 86 -7.13 3.79 -25.54
CA GLY A 86 -6.77 4.93 -26.39
C GLY A 86 -7.48 6.20 -25.94
N GLY A 87 -6.82 7.35 -26.02
CA GLY A 87 -7.43 8.63 -25.70
C GLY A 87 -6.40 9.74 -25.54
N TYR A 88 -6.77 10.99 -25.86
CA TYR A 88 -5.93 12.16 -25.63
C TYR A 88 -6.80 13.43 -25.59
N PRO A 89 -6.55 14.40 -24.68
CA PRO A 89 -5.59 14.39 -23.56
C PRO A 89 -5.99 13.51 -22.38
N ASP A 90 -7.19 12.95 -22.46
CA ASP A 90 -7.81 12.22 -21.37
C ASP A 90 -8.01 10.76 -21.78
N VAL A 91 -7.80 9.87 -20.82
CA VAL A 91 -7.96 8.42 -21.00
C VAL A 91 -8.77 7.90 -19.83
N ILE A 92 -9.70 6.99 -20.10
CA ILE A 92 -10.59 6.42 -19.09
C ILE A 92 -10.40 4.90 -19.08
N TRP A 93 -10.20 4.34 -17.89
CA TRP A 93 -10.13 2.89 -17.67
C TRP A 93 -11.31 2.41 -16.82
N ASN A 94 -11.60 3.09 -15.71
CA ASN A 94 -12.55 2.65 -14.68
C ASN A 94 -12.32 1.19 -14.23
N GLU A 95 -11.06 0.80 -14.13
CA GLU A 95 -10.68 -0.58 -13.86
C GLU A 95 -10.41 -0.81 -12.38
N ARG A 96 -10.86 -1.97 -11.87
CA ARG A 96 -10.79 -2.34 -10.45
C ARG A 96 -9.80 -3.49 -10.23
N PHE A 97 -8.97 -3.33 -9.21
CA PHE A 97 -8.05 -4.36 -8.71
C PHE A 97 -8.29 -4.62 -7.23
N ASP A 98 -8.34 -5.90 -6.86
CA ASP A 98 -8.43 -6.35 -5.47
C ASP A 98 -7.06 -6.95 -5.09
N ILE A 99 -6.27 -6.18 -4.35
CA ILE A 99 -4.85 -6.45 -4.09
C ILE A 99 -4.68 -7.02 -2.67
N PRO A 100 -4.31 -8.32 -2.52
CA PRO A 100 -4.09 -8.91 -1.20
C PRO A 100 -2.83 -8.37 -0.53
N LEU A 101 -2.95 -7.94 0.72
CA LEU A 101 -1.83 -7.51 1.57
C LEU A 101 -1.58 -8.59 2.63
N LYS A 102 -0.78 -9.61 2.30
CA LYS A 102 -0.47 -10.73 3.21
C LYS A 102 0.59 -10.34 4.25
N ASN A 103 0.40 -10.76 5.51
CA ASN A 103 1.42 -10.85 6.56
C ASN A 103 2.42 -9.67 6.68
N ARG A 104 1.93 -8.47 7.03
CA ARG A 104 2.69 -7.21 7.29
C ARG A 104 2.96 -6.34 6.07
N VAL A 105 1.95 -5.56 5.64
CA VAL A 105 2.21 -4.32 4.89
C VAL A 105 1.14 -3.26 5.21
N PRO A 106 1.22 -2.61 6.38
CA PRO A 106 1.05 -1.16 6.35
C PRO A 106 2.20 -0.42 7.03
N LEU A 107 3.37 -1.05 7.20
CA LEU A 107 4.48 -0.48 7.98
C LEU A 107 5.77 -0.21 7.20
N GLN A 108 6.09 -0.96 6.13
CA GLN A 108 7.37 -0.81 5.41
C GLN A 108 7.26 -0.07 4.07
N SER A 109 6.20 -0.29 3.29
CA SER A 109 5.85 0.57 2.14
C SER A 109 4.41 1.07 2.27
N ASN A 110 4.26 2.35 2.62
CA ASN A 110 2.96 2.97 2.84
C ASN A 110 2.34 3.52 1.55
N PHE A 111 2.91 3.19 0.39
CA PHE A 111 2.60 3.84 -0.87
C PHE A 111 2.35 2.82 -1.97
N LEU A 112 1.30 3.08 -2.75
CA LEU A 112 1.12 2.51 -4.07
C LEU A 112 1.89 3.37 -5.08
N SER A 113 2.74 2.75 -5.89
CA SER A 113 3.39 3.39 -7.03
C SER A 113 2.54 3.18 -8.27
N LEU A 114 2.30 4.26 -9.01
CA LEU A 114 1.55 4.30 -10.25
C LEU A 114 2.47 4.78 -11.36
N GLU A 115 2.50 4.08 -12.49
CA GLU A 115 3.17 4.52 -13.71
C GLU A 115 2.17 4.48 -14.87
N VAL A 116 1.97 5.63 -15.52
CA VAL A 116 1.24 5.70 -16.78
C VAL A 116 2.24 5.46 -17.90
N ILE A 117 1.97 4.48 -18.73
CA ILE A 117 2.81 4.14 -19.87
C ILE A 117 2.01 4.27 -21.17
N ARG A 118 2.68 4.74 -22.20
CA ARG A 118 2.23 4.64 -23.58
C ARG A 118 2.75 3.31 -24.14
N VAL A 119 1.87 2.50 -24.71
CA VAL A 119 2.23 1.23 -25.39
C VAL A 119 2.19 1.45 -26.90
N PRO A 120 3.02 0.76 -27.69
CA PRO A 120 2.94 0.87 -29.13
C PRO A 120 1.66 0.21 -29.63
N SER A 121 1.01 0.90 -30.56
CA SER A 121 0.05 0.27 -31.46
C SER A 121 0.77 -0.66 -32.42
N LYS A 122 0.09 -1.70 -32.90
CA LYS A 122 0.58 -2.68 -33.89
C LYS A 122 1.13 -2.08 -35.20
N CYS A 123 1.05 -0.77 -35.38
CA CYS A 123 1.48 -0.03 -36.57
C CYS A 123 2.87 0.63 -36.45
N ASP A 124 3.61 0.52 -35.34
CA ASP A 124 4.95 1.12 -35.23
C ASP A 124 6.05 0.23 -35.86
N PRO A 125 6.78 0.71 -36.90
CA PRO A 125 7.81 -0.04 -37.59
C PRO A 125 9.16 0.13 -36.85
N GLY A 126 9.41 -0.64 -35.79
CA GLY A 126 10.72 -0.59 -35.12
C GLY A 126 11.00 -1.71 -34.12
N PRO A 127 12.28 -2.00 -33.81
CA PRO A 127 12.69 -3.13 -32.96
C PRO A 127 12.62 -2.85 -31.45
N SER A 128 12.14 -1.69 -31.00
CA SER A 128 11.90 -1.42 -29.58
C SER A 128 10.48 -1.89 -29.21
N ARG A 129 10.27 -2.42 -28.00
CA ARG A 129 8.92 -2.74 -27.50
C ARG A 129 8.01 -1.51 -27.34
N GLY A 130 8.47 -0.31 -27.74
CA GLY A 130 7.67 0.91 -27.91
C GLY A 130 7.03 1.50 -26.66
N VAL A 131 7.38 0.98 -25.47
CA VAL A 131 6.78 1.43 -24.21
C VAL A 131 7.49 2.67 -23.69
N VAL A 132 6.74 3.74 -23.45
CA VAL A 132 7.26 5.01 -22.93
C VAL A 132 6.55 5.35 -21.63
N VAL A 133 7.31 5.59 -20.56
CA VAL A 133 6.73 6.11 -19.31
C VAL A 133 6.34 7.57 -19.52
N VAL A 134 5.04 7.84 -19.42
CA VAL A 134 4.45 9.18 -19.55
C VAL A 134 4.56 9.92 -18.23
N GLY A 135 4.29 9.24 -17.12
CA GLY A 135 4.37 9.87 -15.81
C GLY A 135 4.24 8.87 -14.67
N ARG A 136 4.69 9.28 -13.50
CA ARG A 136 4.67 8.49 -12.27
C ARG A 136 3.99 9.26 -11.15
N ALA A 137 3.29 8.54 -10.29
CA ALA A 137 2.75 9.06 -9.04
C ALA A 137 2.95 8.05 -7.91
N LYS A 138 3.00 8.55 -6.67
CA LYS A 138 2.93 7.73 -5.46
C LYS A 138 1.75 8.19 -4.63
N VAL A 139 0.95 7.25 -4.15
CA VAL A 139 -0.21 7.55 -3.31
C VAL A 139 -0.15 6.75 -2.03
N PRO A 140 -0.30 7.39 -0.85
CA PRO A 140 -0.31 6.67 0.41
C PRO A 140 -1.55 5.79 0.53
N PHE A 141 -1.42 4.63 1.18
CA PHE A 141 -2.58 3.79 1.48
C PHE A 141 -3.60 4.51 2.38
N PRO A 142 -4.90 4.15 2.28
CA PRO A 142 -5.92 4.65 3.19
C PRO A 142 -5.53 4.35 4.66
N LYS A 143 -5.63 5.37 5.51
CA LYS A 143 -5.36 5.23 6.96
C LYS A 143 -6.51 4.57 7.72
N GLU A 144 -7.72 4.69 7.20
CA GLU A 144 -8.95 4.20 7.81
C GLU A 144 -9.48 3.02 6.99
N ILE A 145 -9.69 1.88 7.67
CA ILE A 145 -10.30 0.69 7.07
C ILE A 145 -11.77 0.98 6.73
N GLY A 146 -12.24 0.50 5.59
CA GLY A 146 -13.62 0.65 5.11
C GLY A 146 -13.93 2.02 4.52
N LYS A 147 -13.02 2.99 4.61
CA LYS A 147 -13.22 4.33 4.05
C LYS A 147 -12.63 4.44 2.65
N ARG A 148 -13.47 4.83 1.69
CA ARG A 148 -13.02 5.14 0.34
C ARG A 148 -12.30 6.49 0.32
N GLN A 149 -11.11 6.50 -0.25
CA GLN A 149 -10.35 7.70 -0.58
C GLN A 149 -10.33 7.86 -2.10
N CYS A 150 -10.62 9.05 -2.60
CA CYS A 150 -10.48 9.40 -4.01
C CYS A 150 -9.38 10.45 -4.15
N ASN A 151 -8.39 10.22 -5.00
CA ASN A 151 -7.24 11.09 -5.17
C ASN A 151 -7.06 11.45 -6.64
N ARG A 152 -6.84 12.74 -6.89
CA ARG A 152 -6.31 13.27 -8.15
C ARG A 152 -4.84 13.59 -7.92
N LEU A 153 -3.95 12.89 -8.61
CA LEU A 153 -2.51 12.89 -8.36
C LEU A 153 -1.80 13.51 -9.55
N GLY A 154 -0.93 14.49 -9.31
CA GLY A 154 -0.03 15.00 -10.33
C GLY A 154 0.95 13.91 -10.76
N LEU A 155 1.12 13.76 -12.07
CA LEU A 155 2.09 12.84 -12.64
C LEU A 155 3.41 13.59 -12.87
N ALA A 156 4.52 12.92 -12.57
CA ALA A 156 5.86 13.45 -12.77
C ALA A 156 6.68 12.52 -13.67
N ARG A 157 7.48 13.10 -14.57
CA ARG A 157 8.41 12.37 -15.43
C ARG A 157 9.81 12.94 -15.27
N PHE A 158 10.80 12.05 -15.26
CA PHE A 158 12.20 12.44 -15.26
C PHE A 158 12.74 12.41 -16.69
N VAL A 159 13.17 13.56 -17.20
CA VAL A 159 13.71 13.74 -18.55
C VAL A 159 14.97 14.58 -18.43
N GLU A 160 16.10 14.06 -18.94
CA GLU A 160 17.36 14.81 -19.06
C GLU A 160 17.84 15.50 -17.76
N GLY A 161 17.64 14.86 -16.61
CA GLY A 161 18.06 15.44 -15.32
C GLY A 161 17.01 16.32 -14.64
N ALA A 162 15.89 16.62 -15.30
CA ALA A 162 14.80 17.43 -14.79
C ALA A 162 13.55 16.63 -14.46
N VAL A 163 12.77 17.11 -13.48
CA VAL A 163 11.44 16.58 -13.14
C VAL A 163 10.40 17.48 -13.82
N LEU A 164 9.62 16.91 -14.74
CA LEU A 164 8.55 17.57 -15.47
C LEU A 164 7.18 17.09 -14.95
N GLY A 165 6.21 18.00 -14.87
CA GLY A 165 4.81 17.66 -14.57
C GLY A 165 4.07 17.23 -15.84
N GLU A 166 3.33 16.13 -15.76
CA GLU A 166 2.77 15.40 -16.91
C GLU A 166 1.29 15.08 -16.71
N GLY A 167 0.47 16.10 -16.46
CA GLY A 167 -0.96 15.91 -16.23
C GLY A 167 -1.27 15.24 -14.89
N HIS A 168 -2.41 14.58 -14.81
CA HIS A 168 -2.89 13.96 -13.56
C HIS A 168 -3.50 12.57 -13.80
N ILE A 169 -3.53 11.76 -12.75
CA ILE A 169 -4.26 10.50 -12.68
C ILE A 169 -5.27 10.53 -11.52
N THR A 170 -6.48 10.05 -11.76
CA THR A 170 -7.54 9.94 -10.75
C THR A 170 -7.72 8.47 -10.35
N VAL A 171 -7.58 8.19 -9.06
CA VAL A 171 -7.74 6.85 -8.49
C VAL A 171 -8.63 6.86 -7.26
N SER A 172 -9.28 5.74 -6.96
CA SER A 172 -9.89 5.50 -5.66
C SER A 172 -9.26 4.29 -4.97
N MET A 173 -9.19 4.34 -3.65
CA MET A 173 -8.69 3.25 -2.83
C MET A 173 -9.58 3.04 -1.62
N ILE A 174 -9.74 1.78 -1.21
CA ILE A 174 -10.35 1.39 0.06
C ILE A 174 -9.61 0.17 0.61
N LEU A 175 -9.29 0.21 1.90
CA LEU A 175 -8.67 -0.90 2.60
C LEU A 175 -9.77 -1.68 3.33
N VAL A 176 -9.85 -3.00 3.13
CA VAL A 176 -10.83 -3.87 3.80
C VAL A 176 -10.13 -5.02 4.50
N GLU A 177 -10.68 -5.47 5.63
CA GLU A 177 -10.20 -6.68 6.31
C GLU A 177 -10.61 -7.93 5.51
N ASN A 178 -9.68 -8.86 5.35
CA ASN A 178 -9.94 -10.16 4.77
C ASN A 178 -10.41 -11.13 5.85
N LEU A 179 -11.72 -11.18 6.07
CA LEU A 179 -12.37 -11.96 7.13
C LEU A 179 -12.28 -13.49 6.96
N ARG A 180 -11.61 -13.99 5.91
CA ARG A 180 -11.50 -15.43 5.63
C ARG A 180 -10.50 -16.16 6.53
N HIS A 181 -9.56 -15.48 7.17
CA HIS A 181 -8.52 -16.11 8.02
C HIS A 181 -8.81 -16.14 9.52
N THR A 182 -9.86 -15.47 10.00
CA THR A 182 -10.20 -15.45 11.44
C THR A 182 -11.04 -16.64 11.90
N ALA A 183 -11.66 -17.38 10.98
CA ALA A 183 -12.52 -18.52 11.34
C ALA A 183 -11.75 -19.79 11.73
N GLU A 184 -10.50 -19.94 11.29
CA GLU A 184 -9.69 -21.13 11.60
C GLU A 184 -8.92 -21.03 12.92
N LEU A 185 -8.83 -19.84 13.53
CA LEU A 185 -8.12 -19.62 14.79
C LEU A 185 -9.02 -19.66 16.04
N VAL A 186 -10.34 -19.81 15.86
CA VAL A 186 -11.32 -19.90 16.97
C VAL A 186 -11.91 -21.32 17.10
N GLY A 187 -11.54 -22.23 16.20
CA GLY A 187 -11.92 -23.64 16.26
C GLY A 187 -10.73 -24.55 16.46
N ASN A 188 -10.29 -24.72 17.72
CA ASN A 188 -9.66 -25.93 18.26
C ASN A 188 -9.53 -25.81 19.78
#